data_AF-A0A3A4R3L3-F1
#
_entry.id   AF-A0A3A4R3L3-F1
#
_cell.length_a   1.000
_cell.length_b   1.000
_cell.length_c   1.000
_cell.angle_alpha   90.00
_cell.angle_beta   90.00
_cell.angle_gamma   90.00
#
_symmetry.space_group_name_H-M   'P 1'
#
loop_
_entity.id
_entity.type
_entity.pdbx_description
1 polymer ?
#
loop_
_entity_poly.entity_id
_entity_poly.type
_entity_poly.pdbx_seq_one_letter_code
_entity_poly.pdbx_strand_id
1 'polypeptide(L)'
;MKRIFKPARRTIFLLISVYIILQPFAVQAKESKEQQQLKRIKEYMAANPDSLPLVIGIPGFRVPGVTIPQEGHFGELGNILESWGIPYYCMVYDSDDYPLRMVADLASDNYSIATTRVIPTIVRTIKFEQERRAKEGLPPVKDVIMFMYSQGTVVSYGFVRQLHYFRRQYMDYLEEFGAEWEALLKDPEFLSVMFAMDNFTLIKNIQVQRERDFERDPDLRLFYDRTKEQVEQKYTNFVEYLIDPSTLFPNVLQFDPPETGKYPKKYPKIREYGLKCRQEPEEKQRAVKFMQDYSLLRNVREINFMYFSTSGSIFGSPHANAGYDLLQTVKFGQMVVKGVNQIKDTRLGSFHHTRKISNLVRESKIPGYPISKENTLFVVGANEEQGDGLVDQPSAHISGHGLVELNIEQKPNAQKSSEPIMVKMEVLPEQYVVPLEVHHFPVKTFWGLGPTHPGSAYMEPGHPVLDYLIPFMYKDFKQLEKQISENDIYLRQFMFEFTFRHITAGAETEQQIAERRESLLGGLLPTFIKELDVRIENKPINIDIQGKFFNADNLTYVIVGSYKESIFFEDKPEEISMDFAIRARGYDPILLTLPVRAGKIVFVNINLNKSNGDDLQ
;
A
#
# COMPACT_ATOMS: atom_id res chain seq x y z
N MET A 1 51.17 -49.70 51.63
CA MET A 1 50.46 -48.58 52.28
C MET A 1 49.42 -48.06 51.28
N LYS A 2 48.16 -48.50 51.38
CA LYS A 2 47.03 -47.81 52.08
C LYS A 2 46.69 -46.43 51.50
N ARG A 3 45.53 -46.36 50.82
CA ARG A 3 44.43 -45.34 50.78
C ARG A 3 44.88 -43.87 50.85
N ILE A 4 44.40 -42.99 49.96
CA ILE A 4 43.14 -42.23 50.11
C ILE A 4 42.68 -41.75 48.71
N PHE A 5 41.50 -42.21 48.26
CA PHE A 5 40.71 -41.54 47.22
C PHE A 5 39.23 -41.71 47.60
N LYS A 6 38.67 -40.67 48.23
CA LYS A 6 37.23 -40.35 48.41
C LYS A 6 37.21 -39.10 49.31
N PRO A 7 36.85 -37.91 48.79
CA PRO A 7 35.43 -37.59 48.60
C PRO A 7 35.17 -36.58 47.45
N ALA A 8 34.87 -37.05 46.24
CA ALA A 8 34.33 -36.16 45.17
C ALA A 8 32.97 -36.63 44.63
N ARG A 9 32.60 -37.90 44.87
CA ARG A 9 31.32 -38.44 44.38
C ARG A 9 30.11 -38.12 45.25
N ARG A 10 30.28 -37.79 46.54
CA ARG A 10 29.13 -37.48 47.42
C ARG A 10 28.60 -36.05 47.24
N THR A 11 29.45 -35.08 46.91
CA THR A 11 29.05 -33.68 46.69
C THR A 11 28.31 -33.51 45.36
N ILE A 12 28.73 -34.22 44.31
CA ILE A 12 28.05 -34.19 43.00
C ILE A 12 26.68 -34.89 43.07
N PHE A 13 26.57 -35.99 43.82
CA PHE A 13 25.27 -36.67 43.99
C PHE A 13 24.28 -35.84 44.84
N LEU A 14 24.75 -35.08 45.83
CA LEU A 14 23.88 -34.19 46.61
C LEU A 14 23.39 -32.99 45.78
N LEU A 15 24.24 -32.39 44.94
CA LEU A 15 23.84 -31.27 44.06
C LEU A 15 22.86 -31.72 42.97
N ILE A 16 23.04 -32.92 42.41
CA ILE A 16 22.11 -33.48 41.42
C ILE A 16 20.77 -33.88 42.09
N SER A 17 20.80 -34.40 43.32
CA SER A 17 19.57 -34.75 44.05
C SER A 17 18.77 -33.51 44.45
N VAL A 18 19.42 -32.41 44.84
CA VAL A 18 18.74 -31.13 45.12
C VAL A 18 18.17 -30.49 43.84
N TYR A 19 18.87 -30.61 42.71
CA TYR A 19 18.37 -30.13 41.42
C TYR A 19 17.17 -30.94 40.90
N ILE A 20 17.15 -32.26 41.13
CA ILE A 20 16.04 -33.15 40.72
C ILE A 20 14.85 -33.06 41.69
N ILE A 21 15.07 -32.77 42.98
CA ILE A 21 13.99 -32.66 43.99
C ILE A 21 13.35 -31.26 44.01
N LEU A 22 14.01 -30.21 43.49
CA LEU A 22 13.42 -28.87 43.37
C LEU A 22 12.69 -28.62 42.03
N GLN A 23 12.86 -29.48 41.03
CA GLN A 23 12.12 -29.41 39.76
C GLN A 23 10.61 -29.71 39.88
N PRO A 24 10.09 -30.58 40.78
CA PRO A 24 8.65 -30.83 40.85
C PRO A 24 7.85 -29.76 41.59
N PHE A 25 8.50 -28.86 42.35
CA PHE A 25 7.83 -27.80 43.12
C PHE A 25 7.83 -26.42 42.46
N ALA A 26 8.48 -26.30 41.28
CA ALA A 26 8.37 -25.13 40.40
C ALA A 26 7.49 -25.38 39.17
N VAL A 27 6.83 -26.55 39.09
CA VAL A 27 5.73 -26.82 38.15
C VAL A 27 4.42 -26.42 38.81
N GLN A 28 4.35 -25.15 39.23
CA GLN A 28 3.07 -24.46 39.16
C GLN A 28 2.88 -24.21 37.67
N ALA A 29 1.88 -24.85 37.07
CA ALA A 29 1.64 -24.87 35.63
C ALA A 29 1.74 -23.44 35.03
N LYS A 30 2.92 -23.09 34.50
CA LYS A 30 3.04 -22.02 33.53
C LYS A 30 2.37 -22.58 32.28
N GLU A 31 1.09 -22.26 32.09
CA GLU A 31 0.45 -22.35 30.77
C GLU A 31 1.46 -21.80 29.75
N SER A 32 1.76 -22.56 28.69
CA SER A 32 2.70 -22.10 27.66
C SER A 32 2.22 -20.76 27.09
N LYS A 33 3.13 -19.91 26.58
CA LYS A 33 2.76 -18.62 25.97
C LYS A 33 1.63 -18.79 24.94
N GLU A 34 1.69 -19.89 24.19
CA GLU A 34 0.68 -20.34 23.24
C GLU A 34 -0.68 -20.67 23.90
N GLN A 35 -0.69 -21.41 25.01
CA GLN A 35 -1.93 -21.70 25.76
C GLN A 35 -2.56 -20.43 26.35
N GLN A 36 -1.74 -19.50 26.84
CA GLN A 36 -2.21 -18.21 27.35
C GLN A 36 -2.78 -17.33 26.24
N GLN A 37 -2.13 -17.29 25.07
CA GLN A 37 -2.66 -16.61 23.87
C GLN A 37 -3.99 -17.23 23.45
N LEU A 38 -4.06 -18.56 23.30
CA LEU A 38 -5.27 -19.26 22.88
C LEU A 38 -6.44 -19.03 23.86
N LYS A 39 -6.15 -19.01 25.17
CA LYS A 39 -7.14 -18.73 26.21
C LYS A 39 -7.68 -17.30 26.11
N ARG A 40 -6.81 -16.29 25.99
CA ARG A 40 -7.20 -14.88 25.81
C ARG A 40 -8.07 -14.70 24.56
N ILE A 41 -7.72 -15.38 23.46
CA ILE A 41 -8.49 -15.33 22.22
C ILE A 41 -9.88 -15.92 22.42
N LYS A 42 -9.99 -17.10 23.05
CA LYS A 42 -11.29 -17.74 23.33
C LYS A 42 -12.17 -16.90 24.27
N GLU A 43 -11.58 -16.33 25.31
CA GLU A 43 -12.28 -15.45 26.25
C GLU A 43 -12.79 -14.18 25.54
N TYR A 44 -11.98 -13.58 24.67
CA TYR A 44 -12.38 -12.42 23.87
C TYR A 44 -13.50 -12.76 22.87
N MET A 45 -13.38 -13.88 22.16
CA MET A 45 -14.40 -14.33 21.20
C MET A 45 -15.75 -14.60 21.86
N ALA A 46 -15.73 -15.19 23.05
CA ALA A 46 -16.95 -15.40 23.84
C ALA A 46 -17.60 -14.07 24.24
N ALA A 47 -16.81 -13.01 24.43
CA ALA A 47 -17.31 -11.68 24.78
C ALA A 47 -17.79 -10.85 23.58
N ASN A 48 -17.39 -11.18 22.34
CA ASN A 48 -17.68 -10.39 21.13
C ASN A 48 -18.24 -11.23 19.95
N PRO A 49 -19.31 -12.03 20.14
CA PRO A 49 -19.80 -12.96 19.13
C PRO A 49 -20.36 -12.28 17.87
N ASP A 50 -20.83 -11.03 17.97
CA ASP A 50 -21.47 -10.29 16.88
C ASP A 50 -20.51 -9.53 15.94
N SER A 51 -19.19 -9.67 16.17
CA SER A 51 -18.16 -8.84 15.53
C SER A 51 -17.04 -9.67 14.89
N LEU A 52 -17.30 -10.93 14.52
CA LEU A 52 -16.27 -11.80 13.94
C LEU A 52 -15.69 -11.18 12.64
N PRO A 53 -14.41 -10.75 12.64
CA PRO A 53 -13.81 -10.11 11.48
C PRO A 53 -13.59 -11.13 10.37
N LEU A 54 -13.46 -10.64 9.14
CA LEU A 54 -12.95 -11.43 8.02
C LEU A 54 -11.49 -11.05 7.78
N VAL A 55 -10.58 -12.01 7.73
CA VAL A 55 -9.17 -11.75 7.40
C VAL A 55 -8.91 -12.08 5.94
N ILE A 56 -8.26 -11.15 5.24
CA ILE A 56 -7.88 -11.28 3.84
C ILE A 56 -6.36 -11.10 3.74
N GLY A 57 -5.65 -12.16 3.38
CA GLY A 57 -4.21 -12.14 3.12
C GLY A 57 -3.91 -11.64 1.72
N ILE A 58 -3.04 -10.64 1.57
CA ILE A 58 -2.60 -10.11 0.26
C ILE A 58 -1.08 -10.25 0.16
N PRO A 59 -0.59 -11.25 -0.58
CA PRO A 59 0.82 -11.62 -0.63
C PRO A 59 1.68 -10.58 -1.36
N GLY A 60 2.99 -10.68 -1.18
CA GLY A 60 4.00 -9.92 -1.91
C GLY A 60 4.26 -10.43 -3.33
N PHE A 61 5.23 -9.79 -3.99
CA PHE A 61 5.72 -10.21 -5.31
C PHE A 61 6.41 -11.58 -5.22
N ARG A 62 6.20 -12.43 -6.23
CA ARG A 62 6.94 -13.69 -6.33
C ARG A 62 8.37 -13.38 -6.80
N VAL A 63 9.32 -13.40 -5.86
CA VAL A 63 10.73 -13.10 -6.16
C VAL A 63 11.32 -14.23 -7.02
N PRO A 64 11.87 -13.92 -8.22
CA PRO A 64 12.52 -14.94 -9.05
C PRO A 64 13.65 -15.64 -8.28
N GLY A 65 13.67 -16.98 -8.34
CA GLY A 65 14.68 -17.80 -7.65
C GLY A 65 14.32 -18.19 -6.21
N VAL A 66 13.25 -17.64 -5.63
CA VAL A 66 12.68 -18.10 -4.35
C VAL A 66 11.62 -19.16 -4.62
N THR A 67 11.66 -20.27 -3.86
CA THR A 67 10.76 -21.41 -4.05
C THR A 67 9.40 -21.24 -3.39
N ILE A 68 9.21 -20.21 -2.56
CA ILE A 68 7.96 -19.96 -1.84
C ILE A 68 6.96 -19.32 -2.81
N PRO A 69 5.82 -19.98 -3.12
CA PRO A 69 4.77 -19.38 -3.94
C PRO A 69 3.95 -18.38 -3.11
N GLN A 70 3.11 -17.56 -3.76
CA GLN A 70 2.31 -16.53 -3.07
C GLN A 70 1.38 -17.13 -2.01
N GLU A 71 0.85 -18.32 -2.25
CA GLU A 71 0.04 -19.12 -1.33
C GLU A 71 0.80 -19.42 -0.03
N GLY A 72 2.12 -19.61 -0.12
CA GLY A 72 3.00 -19.96 0.99
C GLY A 72 3.58 -18.77 1.74
N HIS A 73 3.35 -17.52 1.28
CA HIS A 73 3.92 -16.33 1.90
C HIS A 73 3.48 -16.14 3.37
N PHE A 74 2.30 -16.65 3.74
CA PHE A 74 1.74 -16.47 5.07
C PHE A 74 1.92 -17.66 6.02
N GLY A 75 2.64 -18.71 5.60
CA GLY A 75 2.85 -19.92 6.42
C GLY A 75 1.53 -20.55 6.87
N GLU A 76 1.40 -20.78 8.17
CA GLU A 76 0.23 -21.40 8.83
C GLU A 76 -0.84 -20.38 9.26
N LEU A 77 -0.78 -19.11 8.83
CA LEU A 77 -1.74 -18.08 9.26
C LEU A 77 -3.20 -18.52 9.11
N GLY A 78 -3.55 -19.18 8.01
CA GLY A 78 -4.90 -19.70 7.78
C GLY A 78 -5.34 -20.71 8.84
N ASN A 79 -4.49 -21.69 9.16
CA ASN A 79 -4.77 -22.71 10.18
C ASN A 79 -4.87 -22.09 11.57
N ILE A 80 -4.01 -21.11 11.87
CA ILE A 80 -4.02 -20.38 13.14
C ILE A 80 -5.34 -19.62 13.30
N LEU A 81 -5.76 -18.86 12.29
CA LEU A 81 -7.02 -18.11 12.31
C LEU A 81 -8.24 -19.04 12.35
N GLU A 82 -8.22 -20.16 11.63
CA GLU A 82 -9.27 -21.17 11.68
C GLU A 82 -9.40 -21.80 13.07
N SER A 83 -8.27 -22.07 13.75
CA SER A 83 -8.27 -22.55 15.14
C SER A 83 -8.88 -21.52 16.12
N TRP A 84 -8.89 -20.25 15.71
CA TRP A 84 -9.56 -19.14 16.40
C TRP A 84 -10.94 -18.86 15.82
N GLY A 85 -11.50 -19.72 14.98
CA GLY A 85 -12.82 -19.53 14.36
C GLY A 85 -12.94 -18.28 13.49
N ILE A 86 -11.82 -17.68 13.04
CA ILE A 86 -11.81 -16.48 12.20
C ILE A 86 -11.67 -16.89 10.73
N PRO A 87 -12.60 -16.52 9.84
CA PRO A 87 -12.49 -16.83 8.43
C PRO A 87 -11.30 -16.09 7.79
N TYR A 88 -10.53 -16.84 7.00
CA TYR A 88 -9.34 -16.37 6.31
C TYR A 88 -9.38 -16.73 4.83
N TYR A 89 -9.00 -15.78 3.96
CA TYR A 89 -8.79 -16.04 2.54
C TYR A 89 -7.48 -15.39 2.08
N CYS A 90 -6.60 -16.16 1.43
CA CYS A 90 -5.40 -15.64 0.79
C CYS A 90 -5.69 -15.29 -0.68
N MET A 91 -5.34 -14.07 -1.09
CA MET A 91 -5.57 -13.56 -2.44
C MET A 91 -4.33 -13.70 -3.31
N VAL A 92 -4.18 -14.87 -3.91
CA VAL A 92 -3.13 -15.08 -4.90
C VAL A 92 -3.52 -14.43 -6.22
N TYR A 93 -2.68 -13.49 -6.66
CA TYR A 93 -2.88 -12.75 -7.91
C TYR A 93 -1.83 -13.08 -8.98
N ASP A 94 -0.79 -13.83 -8.61
CA ASP A 94 0.21 -14.42 -9.51
C ASP A 94 0.45 -15.88 -9.12
N SER A 95 -0.21 -16.80 -9.84
CA SER A 95 -0.07 -18.25 -9.66
C SER A 95 0.46 -18.91 -10.93
N ASP A 96 0.88 -20.18 -10.82
CA ASP A 96 1.29 -20.96 -11.98
C ASP A 96 0.13 -21.17 -12.98
N ASP A 97 -1.11 -21.28 -12.48
CA ASP A 97 -2.33 -21.43 -13.29
C ASP A 97 -2.76 -20.12 -13.97
N TYR A 98 -2.60 -18.98 -13.29
CA TYR A 98 -3.02 -17.66 -13.77
C TYR A 98 -1.90 -16.64 -13.64
N PRO A 99 -0.79 -16.78 -14.40
CA PRO A 99 0.38 -15.93 -14.23
C PRO A 99 0.11 -14.48 -14.66
N LEU A 100 0.82 -13.54 -14.06
CA LEU A 100 0.82 -12.15 -14.51
C LEU A 100 1.48 -11.98 -15.88
N ARG A 101 0.97 -11.01 -16.67
CA ARG A 101 1.62 -10.57 -17.91
C ARG A 101 2.87 -9.74 -17.62
N MET A 102 3.71 -9.59 -18.63
CA MET A 102 4.82 -8.62 -18.58
C MET A 102 4.34 -7.17 -18.41
N VAL A 103 3.18 -6.82 -19.00
CA VAL A 103 2.62 -5.46 -18.93
C VAL A 103 1.93 -5.16 -17.59
N ALA A 104 1.70 -6.17 -16.74
CA ALA A 104 1.08 -5.96 -15.44
C ALA A 104 2.01 -5.12 -14.55
N ASP A 105 1.47 -4.05 -14.00
CA ASP A 105 2.22 -3.04 -13.25
C ASP A 105 1.53 -2.70 -11.92
N LEU A 106 2.08 -1.73 -11.19
CA LEU A 106 1.47 -1.24 -9.95
C LEU A 106 0.68 0.05 -10.17
N ALA A 107 1.06 0.84 -11.17
CA ALA A 107 0.68 2.25 -11.26
C ALA A 107 -0.40 2.59 -12.30
N SER A 108 -0.59 1.79 -13.36
CA SER A 108 -1.45 2.21 -14.48
C SER A 108 -2.93 1.90 -14.23
N ASP A 109 -3.82 2.78 -14.70
CA ASP A 109 -5.26 2.57 -14.53
C ASP A 109 -5.79 1.34 -15.27
N ASN A 110 -5.11 0.93 -16.35
CA ASN A 110 -5.54 -0.16 -17.23
C ASN A 110 -4.88 -1.50 -16.92
N TYR A 111 -3.64 -1.50 -16.39
CA TYR A 111 -2.85 -2.71 -16.16
C TYR A 111 -2.40 -2.90 -14.72
N SER A 112 -2.78 -1.99 -13.80
CA SER A 112 -2.47 -2.17 -12.38
C SER A 112 -3.14 -3.44 -11.84
N ILE A 113 -2.34 -4.22 -11.13
CA ILE A 113 -2.78 -5.46 -10.47
C ILE A 113 -3.84 -5.17 -9.39
N ALA A 114 -3.80 -3.98 -8.78
CA ALA A 114 -4.83 -3.54 -7.84
C ALA A 114 -6.21 -3.56 -8.49
N THR A 115 -6.35 -2.79 -9.58
CA THR A 115 -7.61 -2.60 -10.31
C THR A 115 -8.08 -3.88 -10.98
N THR A 116 -7.16 -4.63 -11.59
CA THR A 116 -7.52 -5.71 -12.51
C THR A 116 -7.62 -7.09 -11.85
N ARG A 117 -7.03 -7.28 -10.66
CA ARG A 117 -7.03 -8.58 -9.98
C ARG A 117 -7.42 -8.49 -8.50
N VAL A 118 -6.75 -7.65 -7.73
CA VAL A 118 -6.91 -7.67 -6.26
C VAL A 118 -8.26 -7.09 -5.82
N ILE A 119 -8.62 -5.89 -6.24
CA ILE A 119 -9.88 -5.24 -5.80
C ILE A 119 -11.11 -6.07 -6.17
N PRO A 120 -11.27 -6.58 -7.41
CA PRO A 120 -12.39 -7.47 -7.73
C PRO A 120 -12.45 -8.73 -6.86
N THR A 121 -11.29 -9.29 -6.54
CA THR A 121 -11.19 -10.49 -5.70
C THR A 121 -11.59 -10.19 -4.25
N ILE A 122 -11.21 -9.02 -3.71
CA ILE A 122 -11.66 -8.52 -2.39
C ILE A 122 -13.18 -8.46 -2.32
N VAL A 123 -13.79 -7.74 -3.26
CA VAL A 123 -15.25 -7.57 -3.31
C VAL A 123 -15.95 -8.92 -3.42
N ARG A 124 -15.45 -9.81 -4.29
CA ARG A 124 -16.02 -11.15 -4.48
C ARG A 124 -15.91 -12.02 -3.23
N THR A 125 -14.75 -12.00 -2.56
CA THR A 125 -14.51 -12.78 -1.34
C THR A 125 -15.46 -12.36 -0.23
N ILE A 126 -15.63 -11.04 -0.03
CA ILE A 126 -16.56 -10.50 0.94
C ILE A 126 -18.00 -10.91 0.61
N LYS A 127 -18.41 -10.83 -0.67
CA LYS A 127 -19.74 -11.25 -1.10
C LYS A 127 -20.00 -12.73 -0.77
N PHE A 128 -19.05 -13.62 -1.10
CA PHE A 128 -19.18 -15.04 -0.78
C PHE A 128 -19.26 -15.29 0.72
N GLU A 129 -18.46 -14.59 1.51
CA GLU A 129 -18.51 -14.71 2.96
C GLU A 129 -19.86 -14.22 3.51
N GLN A 130 -20.42 -13.12 2.99
CA GLN A 130 -21.76 -12.67 3.37
C GLN A 130 -22.84 -13.70 3.03
N GLU A 131 -22.80 -14.30 1.84
CA GLU A 131 -23.75 -15.36 1.43
C GLU A 131 -23.65 -16.59 2.34
N ARG A 132 -22.42 -17.01 2.67
CA ARG A 132 -22.16 -18.11 3.60
C ARG A 132 -22.72 -17.80 4.99
N ARG A 133 -22.41 -16.62 5.54
CA ARG A 133 -22.92 -16.19 6.85
C ARG A 133 -24.44 -16.12 6.88
N ALA A 134 -25.07 -15.59 5.84
CA ALA A 134 -26.53 -15.58 5.73
C ALA A 134 -27.15 -16.99 5.74
N LYS A 135 -26.54 -17.93 5.00
CA LYS A 135 -26.98 -19.34 4.96
C LYS A 135 -26.82 -20.05 6.31
N GLU A 136 -25.78 -19.70 7.06
CA GLU A 136 -25.48 -20.30 8.36
C GLU A 136 -26.10 -19.55 9.55
N GLY A 137 -26.83 -18.45 9.31
CA GLY A 137 -27.42 -17.63 10.38
C GLY A 137 -26.39 -16.84 11.19
N LEU A 138 -25.21 -16.55 10.61
CA LEU A 138 -24.14 -15.77 11.24
C LEU A 138 -24.29 -14.26 10.97
N PRO A 139 -23.76 -13.39 11.85
CA PRO A 139 -23.77 -11.94 11.65
C PRO A 139 -23.06 -11.50 10.36
N PRO A 140 -23.57 -10.50 9.63
CA PRO A 140 -22.95 -10.03 8.38
C PRO A 140 -21.53 -9.50 8.63
N VAL A 141 -20.69 -9.54 7.59
CA VAL A 141 -19.33 -8.99 7.64
C VAL A 141 -19.41 -7.47 7.83
N LYS A 142 -18.87 -6.98 8.96
CA LYS A 142 -18.75 -5.54 9.26
C LYS A 142 -17.31 -5.05 9.21
N ASP A 143 -16.37 -5.90 9.58
CA ASP A 143 -14.95 -5.58 9.67
C ASP A 143 -14.14 -6.57 8.83
N VAL A 144 -13.21 -6.04 8.02
CA VAL A 144 -12.27 -6.79 7.22
C VAL A 144 -10.85 -6.37 7.58
N ILE A 145 -10.00 -7.36 7.82
CA ILE A 145 -8.59 -7.18 8.16
C ILE A 145 -7.77 -7.57 6.94
N MET A 146 -7.17 -6.57 6.31
CA MET A 146 -6.25 -6.78 5.21
C MET A 146 -4.87 -7.07 5.80
N PHE A 147 -4.50 -8.34 5.81
CA PHE A 147 -3.18 -8.81 6.21
C PHE A 147 -2.25 -8.80 4.99
N MET A 148 -1.37 -7.81 4.91
CA MET A 148 -0.61 -7.50 3.71
C MET A 148 0.88 -7.77 3.92
N TYR A 149 1.55 -8.20 2.86
CA TYR A 149 3.00 -8.43 2.88
C TYR A 149 3.69 -7.81 1.66
N SER A 150 4.81 -7.11 1.87
CA SER A 150 5.67 -6.63 0.78
C SER A 150 4.89 -5.84 -0.28
N GLN A 151 4.92 -6.22 -1.56
CA GLN A 151 4.15 -5.58 -2.63
C GLN A 151 2.62 -5.61 -2.38
N GLY A 152 2.11 -6.59 -1.64
CA GLY A 152 0.70 -6.67 -1.28
C GLY A 152 0.21 -5.43 -0.52
N THR A 153 1.09 -4.80 0.27
CA THR A 153 0.79 -3.52 0.94
C THR A 153 0.63 -2.38 -0.08
N VAL A 154 1.46 -2.34 -1.12
CA VAL A 154 1.39 -1.31 -2.18
C VAL A 154 0.10 -1.43 -2.96
N VAL A 155 -0.25 -2.66 -3.37
CA VAL A 155 -1.46 -2.95 -4.13
C VAL A 155 -2.71 -2.63 -3.31
N SER A 156 -2.69 -2.96 -2.02
CA SER A 156 -3.79 -2.68 -1.09
C SER A 156 -4.01 -1.20 -0.86
N TYR A 157 -2.96 -0.37 -0.83
CA TYR A 157 -3.11 1.07 -0.74
C TYR A 157 -3.95 1.66 -1.90
N GLY A 158 -3.83 1.08 -3.11
CA GLY A 158 -4.69 1.42 -4.24
C GLY A 158 -6.18 1.20 -3.94
N PHE A 159 -6.52 0.07 -3.31
CA PHE A 159 -7.88 -0.22 -2.84
C PHE A 159 -8.36 0.78 -1.79
N VAL A 160 -7.55 1.04 -0.75
CA VAL A 160 -7.88 2.00 0.33
C VAL A 160 -8.25 3.36 -0.25
N ARG A 161 -7.41 3.85 -1.15
CA ARG A 161 -7.59 5.15 -1.81
C ARG A 161 -8.86 5.16 -2.67
N GLN A 162 -9.06 4.15 -3.51
CA GLN A 162 -10.24 4.07 -4.37
C GLN A 162 -11.54 3.99 -3.57
N LEU A 163 -11.58 3.19 -2.51
CA LEU A 163 -12.73 3.08 -1.62
C LEU A 163 -13.02 4.40 -0.88
N HIS A 164 -11.99 5.10 -0.41
CA HIS A 164 -12.14 6.40 0.24
C HIS A 164 -12.75 7.43 -0.71
N TYR A 165 -12.19 7.58 -1.92
CA TYR A 165 -12.74 8.53 -2.91
C TYR A 165 -14.16 8.17 -3.31
N PHE A 166 -14.46 6.88 -3.51
CA PHE A 166 -15.81 6.41 -3.80
C PHE A 166 -16.79 6.75 -2.67
N ARG A 167 -16.45 6.44 -1.41
CA ARG A 167 -17.30 6.76 -0.25
C ARG A 167 -17.56 8.24 -0.14
N ARG A 168 -16.52 9.06 -0.28
CA ARG A 168 -16.66 10.51 -0.21
C ARG A 168 -17.59 11.02 -1.29
N GLN A 169 -17.36 10.64 -2.54
CA GLN A 169 -18.21 11.07 -3.65
C GLN A 169 -19.65 10.56 -3.50
N TYR A 170 -19.85 9.36 -2.94
CA TYR A 170 -21.19 8.86 -2.62
C TYR A 170 -21.89 9.75 -1.59
N MET A 171 -21.17 10.20 -0.55
CA MET A 171 -21.72 11.11 0.46
C MET A 171 -21.95 12.51 -0.11
N ASP A 172 -21.04 13.03 -0.96
CA ASP A 172 -21.22 14.30 -1.67
C ASP A 172 -22.53 14.27 -2.50
N TYR A 173 -22.77 13.18 -3.25
CA TYR A 173 -24.01 13.01 -4.02
C TYR A 173 -25.26 12.86 -3.15
N LEU A 174 -25.15 12.18 -2.00
CA LEU A 174 -26.24 12.09 -1.04
C LEU A 174 -26.58 13.47 -0.45
N GLU A 175 -25.58 14.30 -0.15
CA GLU A 175 -25.77 15.67 0.36
C GLU A 175 -26.34 16.61 -0.70
N GLU A 176 -25.80 16.57 -1.93
CA GLU A 176 -26.19 17.46 -3.03
C GLU A 176 -27.60 17.16 -3.55
N PHE A 177 -27.88 15.88 -3.82
CA PHE A 177 -29.10 15.45 -4.49
C PHE A 177 -30.18 14.93 -3.52
N GLY A 178 -29.81 14.46 -2.33
CA GLY A 178 -30.74 14.01 -1.29
C GLY A 178 -31.69 12.91 -1.77
N ALA A 179 -33.00 13.16 -1.66
CA ALA A 179 -34.04 12.21 -2.05
C ALA A 179 -33.97 11.82 -3.54
N GLU A 180 -33.46 12.68 -4.43
CA GLU A 180 -33.28 12.31 -5.84
C GLU A 180 -32.28 11.17 -5.99
N TRP A 181 -31.19 11.19 -5.22
CA TRP A 181 -30.17 10.15 -5.25
C TRP A 181 -30.72 8.83 -4.71
N GLU A 182 -31.39 8.86 -3.56
CA GLU A 182 -31.99 7.66 -2.96
C GLU A 182 -33.06 7.01 -3.86
N ALA A 183 -33.84 7.84 -4.56
CA ALA A 183 -34.83 7.38 -5.53
C ALA A 183 -34.16 6.80 -6.78
N LEU A 184 -33.12 7.45 -7.29
CA LEU A 184 -32.37 6.98 -8.46
C LEU A 184 -31.75 5.60 -8.23
N LEU A 185 -31.22 5.33 -7.03
CA LEU A 185 -30.65 4.02 -6.70
C LEU A 185 -31.64 2.85 -6.79
N LYS A 186 -32.95 3.14 -6.78
CA LYS A 186 -34.04 2.16 -6.92
C LYS A 186 -34.69 2.20 -8.30
N ASP A 187 -34.27 3.12 -9.17
CA ASP A 187 -34.85 3.32 -10.49
C ASP A 187 -34.51 2.15 -11.42
N PRO A 188 -35.49 1.56 -12.13
CA PRO A 188 -35.25 0.50 -13.10
C PRO A 188 -34.18 0.83 -14.16
N GLU A 189 -34.10 2.08 -14.63
CA GLU A 189 -33.11 2.48 -15.63
C GLU A 189 -31.69 2.52 -15.04
N PHE A 190 -31.54 3.00 -13.80
CA PHE A 190 -30.26 2.95 -13.09
C PHE A 190 -29.83 1.50 -12.83
N LEU A 191 -30.74 0.66 -12.33
CA LEU A 191 -30.47 -0.76 -12.06
C LEU A 191 -30.10 -1.53 -13.33
N SER A 192 -30.73 -1.20 -14.46
CA SER A 192 -30.42 -1.76 -15.79
C SER A 192 -28.98 -1.47 -16.21
N VAL A 193 -28.48 -0.24 -16.00
CA VAL A 193 -27.08 0.11 -16.27
C VAL A 193 -26.14 -0.59 -15.30
N MET A 194 -26.44 -0.58 -14.00
CA MET A 194 -25.60 -1.23 -12.98
C MET A 194 -25.45 -2.73 -13.24
N PHE A 195 -26.54 -3.40 -13.63
CA PHE A 195 -26.50 -4.82 -14.00
C PHE A 195 -25.59 -5.07 -15.21
N ALA A 196 -25.68 -4.23 -16.25
CA ALA A 196 -24.80 -4.35 -17.41
C ALA A 196 -23.32 -4.11 -17.01
N MET A 197 -23.05 -3.10 -16.17
CA MET A 197 -21.71 -2.78 -15.68
C MET A 197 -21.12 -3.89 -14.81
N ASP A 198 -21.93 -4.52 -13.95
CA ASP A 198 -21.51 -5.68 -13.16
C ASP A 198 -21.06 -6.84 -14.04
N ASN A 199 -21.86 -7.17 -15.07
CA ASN A 199 -21.53 -8.24 -16.01
C ASN A 199 -20.26 -7.93 -16.80
N PHE A 200 -20.13 -6.70 -17.31
CA PHE A 200 -18.93 -6.28 -18.02
C PHE A 200 -17.70 -6.34 -17.12
N THR A 201 -17.79 -5.84 -15.89
CA THR A 201 -16.69 -5.87 -14.93
C THR A 201 -16.28 -7.30 -14.62
N LEU A 202 -17.24 -8.21 -14.39
CA LEU A 202 -16.95 -9.63 -14.18
C LEU A 202 -16.22 -10.24 -15.38
N ILE A 203 -16.71 -10.03 -16.60
CA ILE A 203 -16.10 -10.61 -17.81
C ILE A 203 -14.73 -10.01 -18.07
N LYS A 204 -14.55 -8.69 -17.86
CA LYS A 204 -13.25 -8.03 -17.93
C LYS A 204 -12.25 -8.65 -16.95
N ASN A 205 -12.67 -8.93 -15.72
CA ASN A 205 -11.81 -9.59 -14.73
C ASN A 205 -11.43 -11.01 -15.15
N ILE A 206 -12.39 -11.78 -15.69
CA ILE A 206 -12.12 -13.12 -16.24
C ILE A 206 -11.13 -13.02 -17.41
N GLN A 207 -11.33 -12.07 -18.32
CA GLN A 207 -10.47 -11.86 -19.48
C GLN A 207 -9.03 -11.52 -19.06
N VAL A 208 -8.84 -10.71 -18.01
CA VAL A 208 -7.50 -10.41 -17.48
C VAL A 208 -6.85 -11.64 -16.82
N GLN A 209 -7.63 -12.50 -16.17
CA GLN A 209 -7.11 -13.71 -15.53
C GLN A 209 -6.83 -14.84 -16.54
N ARG A 210 -7.63 -14.93 -17.60
CA ARG A 210 -7.63 -16.01 -18.60
C ARG A 210 -7.35 -15.50 -20.01
N GLU A 211 -6.44 -14.56 -20.13
CA GLU A 211 -6.28 -13.82 -21.39
C GLU A 211 -5.95 -14.72 -22.59
N ARG A 212 -5.10 -15.74 -22.40
CA ARG A 212 -4.75 -16.68 -23.49
C ARG A 212 -5.96 -17.42 -24.03
N ASP A 213 -6.98 -17.66 -23.20
CA ASP A 213 -8.22 -18.28 -23.63
C ASP A 213 -8.99 -17.31 -24.54
N PHE A 214 -9.09 -16.03 -24.16
CA PHE A 214 -9.68 -14.98 -25.00
C PHE A 214 -8.87 -14.68 -26.27
N GLU A 215 -7.54 -14.78 -26.25
CA GLU A 215 -6.72 -14.59 -27.45
C GLU A 215 -6.93 -15.72 -28.47
N ARG A 216 -7.11 -16.95 -27.99
CA ARG A 216 -7.28 -18.15 -28.82
C ARG A 216 -8.71 -18.34 -29.31
N ASP A 217 -9.69 -17.99 -28.48
CA ASP A 217 -11.10 -18.25 -28.75
C ASP A 217 -11.83 -17.00 -29.29
N PRO A 218 -12.23 -16.97 -30.58
CA PRO A 218 -12.99 -15.85 -31.14
C PRO A 218 -14.36 -15.65 -30.50
N ASP A 219 -15.00 -16.69 -29.97
CA ASP A 219 -16.32 -16.57 -29.35
C ASP A 219 -16.24 -15.85 -27.99
N LEU A 220 -15.17 -16.10 -27.23
CA LEU A 220 -14.88 -15.36 -26.00
C LEU A 220 -14.61 -13.87 -26.27
N ARG A 221 -13.92 -13.54 -27.37
CA ARG A 221 -13.74 -12.13 -27.79
C ARG A 221 -15.06 -11.48 -28.17
N LEU A 222 -15.85 -12.14 -29.02
CA LEU A 222 -17.15 -11.64 -29.43
C LEU A 222 -18.07 -11.42 -28.22
N PHE A 223 -18.03 -12.30 -27.23
CA PHE A 223 -18.77 -12.17 -25.99
C PHE A 223 -18.32 -10.97 -25.15
N TYR A 224 -17.01 -10.75 -25.03
CA TYR A 224 -16.44 -9.58 -24.38
C TYR A 224 -16.88 -8.28 -25.08
N ASP A 225 -16.73 -8.21 -26.41
CA ASP A 225 -17.06 -7.03 -27.21
C ASP A 225 -18.56 -6.70 -27.13
N ARG A 226 -19.43 -7.70 -27.23
CA ARG A 226 -20.88 -7.52 -27.05
C ARG A 226 -21.25 -6.99 -25.68
N THR A 227 -20.58 -7.46 -24.62
CA THR A 227 -20.89 -6.96 -23.28
C THR A 227 -20.43 -5.51 -23.10
N LYS A 228 -19.30 -5.14 -23.71
CA LYS A 228 -18.84 -3.75 -23.76
C LYS A 228 -19.86 -2.85 -24.47
N GLU A 229 -20.30 -3.24 -25.66
CA GLU A 229 -21.32 -2.52 -26.43
C GLU A 229 -22.64 -2.36 -25.65
N GLN A 230 -23.08 -3.42 -24.96
CA GLN A 230 -24.27 -3.38 -24.11
C GLN A 230 -24.16 -2.35 -22.99
N VAL A 231 -23.00 -2.26 -22.30
CA VAL A 231 -22.79 -1.25 -21.25
C VAL A 231 -22.83 0.16 -21.83
N GLU A 232 -22.15 0.40 -22.96
CA GLU A 232 -22.12 1.70 -23.62
C GLU A 232 -23.52 2.16 -24.05
N GLN A 233 -24.31 1.26 -24.65
CA GLN A 233 -25.69 1.52 -25.04
C GLN A 233 -26.58 1.82 -23.83
N LYS A 234 -26.51 0.98 -22.79
CA LYS A 234 -27.31 1.15 -21.57
C LYS A 234 -26.97 2.46 -20.86
N TYR A 235 -25.69 2.79 -20.75
CA TYR A 235 -25.24 4.05 -20.17
C TYR A 235 -25.77 5.26 -20.97
N THR A 236 -25.74 5.19 -22.30
CA THR A 236 -26.24 6.27 -23.17
C THR A 236 -27.73 6.50 -22.96
N ASN A 237 -28.53 5.43 -23.01
CA ASN A 237 -29.97 5.49 -22.77
C ASN A 237 -30.29 6.05 -21.38
N PHE A 238 -29.52 5.68 -20.36
CA PHE A 238 -29.70 6.17 -19.00
C PHE A 238 -29.39 7.67 -18.86
N VAL A 239 -28.32 8.15 -19.49
CA VAL A 239 -28.01 9.59 -19.52
C VAL A 239 -29.10 10.37 -20.25
N GLU A 240 -29.64 9.83 -21.34
CA GLU A 240 -30.78 10.43 -22.04
C GLU A 240 -32.04 10.46 -21.18
N TYR A 241 -32.34 9.36 -20.48
CA TYR A 241 -33.44 9.27 -19.52
C TYR A 241 -33.34 10.33 -18.42
N LEU A 242 -32.16 10.51 -17.82
CA LEU A 242 -31.94 11.53 -16.79
C LEU A 242 -32.18 12.96 -17.31
N ILE A 243 -31.87 13.21 -18.58
CA ILE A 243 -31.96 14.56 -19.17
C ILE A 243 -33.36 14.86 -19.69
N ASP A 244 -33.97 13.90 -20.37
CA ASP A 244 -35.34 13.97 -20.87
C ASP A 244 -35.97 12.57 -20.93
N PRO A 245 -36.73 12.16 -19.92
CA PRO A 245 -37.31 10.82 -19.88
C PRO A 245 -38.42 10.62 -20.91
N SER A 246 -38.92 11.68 -21.57
CA SER A 246 -39.90 11.56 -22.66
C SER A 246 -39.31 10.92 -23.93
N THR A 247 -37.98 10.96 -24.09
CA THR A 247 -37.28 10.31 -25.19
C THR A 247 -37.42 8.79 -25.14
N LEU A 248 -37.32 8.21 -23.93
CA LEU A 248 -37.54 6.77 -23.70
C LEU A 248 -39.02 6.42 -23.50
N PHE A 249 -39.81 7.34 -22.95
CA PHE A 249 -41.22 7.12 -22.61
C PHE A 249 -42.15 8.15 -23.30
N PRO A 250 -42.28 8.13 -24.63
CA PRO A 250 -43.02 9.16 -25.38
C PRO A 250 -44.52 9.17 -25.10
N ASN A 251 -45.07 8.04 -24.63
CA ASN A 251 -46.50 7.89 -24.32
C ASN A 251 -46.86 8.28 -22.87
N VAL A 252 -45.88 8.69 -22.07
CA VAL A 252 -46.11 9.09 -20.67
C VAL A 252 -46.35 10.60 -20.60
N LEU A 253 -47.58 10.96 -20.20
CA LEU A 253 -48.02 12.37 -20.14
C LEU A 253 -47.51 13.12 -18.90
N GLN A 254 -47.26 12.40 -17.80
CA GLN A 254 -46.77 12.98 -16.55
C GLN A 254 -45.76 12.02 -15.92
N PHE A 255 -44.61 12.58 -15.52
CA PHE A 255 -43.56 11.86 -14.82
C PHE A 255 -43.66 12.14 -13.33
N ASP A 256 -43.46 11.11 -12.52
CA ASP A 256 -43.54 11.20 -11.07
C ASP A 256 -42.30 11.88 -10.48
N PRO A 257 -42.43 12.61 -9.36
CA PRO A 257 -41.29 13.18 -8.68
C PRO A 257 -40.55 12.10 -7.84
N PRO A 258 -39.31 12.38 -7.41
CA PRO A 258 -38.45 11.41 -6.74
C PRO A 258 -39.05 10.80 -5.46
N GLU A 259 -39.86 11.56 -4.73
CA GLU A 259 -40.44 11.18 -3.44
C GLU A 259 -41.53 10.10 -3.52
N THR A 260 -42.08 9.82 -4.71
CA THR A 260 -43.15 8.82 -4.86
C THR A 260 -42.60 7.41 -5.08
N GLY A 261 -43.39 6.37 -4.84
CA GLY A 261 -43.01 4.99 -5.22
C GLY A 261 -43.23 4.65 -6.70
N LYS A 262 -43.66 5.61 -7.52
CA LYS A 262 -44.10 5.38 -8.90
C LYS A 262 -42.99 5.65 -9.92
N TYR A 263 -43.16 5.09 -11.11
CA TYR A 263 -42.23 5.14 -12.24
C TYR A 263 -43.03 5.34 -13.54
N PRO A 264 -42.52 6.08 -14.55
CA PRO A 264 -41.19 6.70 -14.65
C PRO A 264 -41.05 8.05 -13.93
N LYS A 265 -39.81 8.40 -13.58
CA LYS A 265 -39.49 9.54 -12.71
C LYS A 265 -38.83 10.70 -13.45
N LYS A 266 -38.85 11.89 -12.85
CA LYS A 266 -38.00 13.03 -13.21
C LYS A 266 -37.11 13.44 -12.03
N TYR A 267 -35.86 13.75 -12.33
CA TYR A 267 -34.84 14.13 -11.35
C TYR A 267 -34.27 15.52 -11.69
N PRO A 268 -34.93 16.62 -11.29
CA PRO A 268 -34.51 17.97 -11.66
C PRO A 268 -33.05 18.29 -11.35
N LYS A 269 -32.55 17.99 -10.14
CA LYS A 269 -31.16 18.29 -9.76
C LYS A 269 -30.17 17.40 -10.50
N ILE A 270 -30.46 16.09 -10.59
CA ILE A 270 -29.58 15.15 -11.30
C ILE A 270 -29.55 15.47 -12.79
N ARG A 271 -30.66 15.94 -13.37
CA ARG A 271 -30.72 16.44 -14.75
C ARG A 271 -29.79 17.62 -14.96
N GLU A 272 -29.78 18.60 -14.06
CA GLU A 272 -28.86 19.75 -14.13
C GLU A 272 -27.40 19.28 -14.08
N TYR A 273 -27.08 18.35 -13.18
CA TYR A 273 -25.76 17.72 -13.14
C TYR A 273 -25.41 16.96 -14.43
N GLY A 274 -26.37 16.24 -15.01
CA GLY A 274 -26.21 15.55 -16.29
C GLY A 274 -25.94 16.53 -17.45
N LEU A 275 -26.59 17.69 -17.45
CA LEU A 275 -26.31 18.77 -18.41
C LEU A 275 -24.91 19.37 -18.21
N LYS A 276 -24.48 19.56 -16.95
CA LYS A 276 -23.10 19.96 -16.61
C LYS A 276 -22.08 18.96 -17.15
N CYS A 277 -22.31 17.66 -16.95
CA CYS A 277 -21.47 16.59 -17.49
C CYS A 277 -21.41 16.57 -19.04
N ARG A 278 -22.40 17.12 -19.75
CA ARG A 278 -22.32 17.27 -21.22
C ARG A 278 -21.41 18.41 -21.64
N GLN A 279 -21.34 19.46 -20.84
CA GLN A 279 -20.60 20.69 -21.13
C GLN A 279 -19.15 20.60 -20.65
N GLU A 280 -18.91 19.87 -19.55
CA GLU A 280 -17.63 19.81 -18.85
C GLU A 280 -17.02 18.40 -18.92
N PRO A 281 -15.93 18.18 -19.69
CA PRO A 281 -15.29 16.88 -19.84
C PRO A 281 -14.79 16.28 -18.51
N GLU A 282 -14.33 17.11 -17.59
CA GLU A 282 -13.82 16.66 -16.28
C GLU A 282 -14.94 16.09 -15.41
N GLU A 283 -16.10 16.76 -15.35
CA GLU A 283 -17.27 16.25 -14.64
C GLU A 283 -17.79 14.96 -15.27
N LYS A 284 -17.79 14.87 -16.60
CA LYS A 284 -18.11 13.61 -17.30
C LYS A 284 -17.20 12.48 -16.84
N GLN A 285 -15.89 12.70 -16.83
CA GLN A 285 -14.93 11.68 -16.39
C GLN A 285 -15.14 11.30 -14.92
N ARG A 286 -15.39 12.29 -14.05
CA ARG A 286 -15.70 12.07 -12.64
C ARG A 286 -16.97 11.24 -12.44
N ALA A 287 -18.03 11.52 -13.18
CA ALA A 287 -19.29 10.77 -13.13
C ALA A 287 -19.12 9.34 -13.67
N VAL A 288 -18.43 9.15 -14.80
CA VAL A 288 -18.13 7.81 -15.32
C VAL A 288 -17.31 6.99 -14.33
N LYS A 289 -16.26 7.59 -13.75
CA LYS A 289 -15.41 6.92 -12.75
C LYS A 289 -16.22 6.51 -11.52
N PHE A 290 -17.12 7.39 -11.06
CA PHE A 290 -18.01 7.07 -9.96
C PHE A 290 -18.94 5.89 -10.27
N MET A 291 -19.54 5.84 -11.46
CA MET A 291 -20.41 4.72 -11.85
C MET A 291 -19.63 3.40 -11.91
N GLN A 292 -18.39 3.42 -12.41
CA GLN A 292 -17.49 2.28 -12.38
C GLN A 292 -17.20 1.83 -10.94
N ASP A 293 -16.84 2.77 -10.07
CA ASP A 293 -16.57 2.49 -8.66
C ASP A 293 -17.81 2.04 -7.91
N TYR A 294 -18.98 2.58 -8.22
CA TYR A 294 -20.25 2.16 -7.64
C TYR A 294 -20.57 0.72 -8.03
N SER A 295 -20.39 0.36 -9.31
CA SER A 295 -20.59 -1.03 -9.75
C SER A 295 -19.66 -2.00 -9.01
N LEU A 296 -18.42 -1.61 -8.75
CA LEU A 296 -17.43 -2.47 -8.10
C LEU A 296 -17.55 -2.48 -6.57
N LEU A 297 -17.78 -1.34 -5.93
CA LEU A 297 -17.54 -1.12 -4.50
C LEU A 297 -18.80 -0.94 -3.65
N ARG A 298 -20.00 -0.79 -4.24
CA ARG A 298 -21.23 -0.54 -3.47
C ARG A 298 -21.50 -1.58 -2.38
N ASN A 299 -21.17 -2.86 -2.62
CA ASN A 299 -21.41 -3.95 -1.67
C ASN A 299 -20.44 -3.93 -0.48
N VAL A 300 -19.32 -3.22 -0.60
CA VAL A 300 -18.31 -3.07 0.46
C VAL A 300 -18.27 -1.65 1.02
N ARG A 301 -19.19 -0.78 0.58
CA ARG A 301 -19.24 0.63 0.97
C ARG A 301 -19.36 0.82 2.48
N GLU A 302 -20.08 -0.03 3.18
CA GLU A 302 -20.30 0.09 4.63
C GLU A 302 -19.35 -0.75 5.50
N ILE A 303 -18.40 -1.47 4.88
CA ILE A 303 -17.51 -2.38 5.60
C ILE A 303 -16.27 -1.64 6.09
N ASN A 304 -15.93 -1.77 7.36
CA ASN A 304 -14.69 -1.19 7.88
C ASN A 304 -13.50 -2.04 7.45
N PHE A 305 -12.46 -1.39 6.95
CA PHE A 305 -11.21 -2.04 6.59
C PHE A 305 -10.12 -1.63 7.57
N MET A 306 -9.41 -2.61 8.10
CA MET A 306 -8.22 -2.44 8.94
C MET A 306 -7.02 -3.04 8.23
N TYR A 307 -5.87 -2.39 8.30
CA TYR A 307 -4.69 -2.62 7.49
C TYR A 307 -3.54 -3.10 8.38
N PHE A 308 -3.22 -4.40 8.30
CA PHE A 308 -2.10 -5.00 9.00
C PHE A 308 -1.00 -5.29 7.99
N SER A 309 0.03 -4.45 7.92
CA SER A 309 1.12 -4.59 6.95
C SER A 309 2.35 -5.21 7.61
N THR A 310 2.89 -6.27 7.01
CA THR A 310 4.17 -6.88 7.40
C THR A 310 5.21 -6.62 6.31
N SER A 311 6.34 -6.00 6.66
CA SER A 311 7.42 -5.70 5.71
C SER A 311 6.92 -5.07 4.40
N GLY A 312 6.06 -4.05 4.48
CA GLY A 312 5.39 -3.50 3.29
C GLY A 312 6.37 -2.81 2.36
N SER A 313 6.41 -3.13 1.07
CA SER A 313 7.36 -2.51 0.13
C SER A 313 6.86 -1.14 -0.38
N ILE A 314 6.44 -0.26 0.53
CA ILE A 314 5.62 0.92 0.24
C ILE A 314 6.36 1.92 -0.64
N PHE A 315 7.61 2.20 -0.30
CA PHE A 315 8.45 3.20 -0.94
C PHE A 315 9.57 2.60 -1.80
N GLY A 316 9.48 1.29 -2.09
CA GLY A 316 10.46 0.58 -2.90
C GLY A 316 11.68 0.10 -2.12
N SER A 317 12.70 -0.43 -2.83
CA SER A 317 13.92 -0.95 -2.20
C SER A 317 15.18 -0.79 -3.09
N PRO A 318 16.38 -0.73 -2.49
CA PRO A 318 17.65 -0.78 -3.22
C PRO A 318 17.81 -2.09 -4.00
N HIS A 319 17.30 -3.19 -3.46
CA HIS A 319 17.28 -4.49 -4.13
C HIS A 319 16.48 -4.44 -5.44
N ALA A 320 15.37 -3.68 -5.50
CA ALA A 320 14.63 -3.46 -6.74
C ALA A 320 15.45 -2.67 -7.77
N ASN A 321 16.25 -1.68 -7.34
CA ASN A 321 17.16 -0.96 -8.23
C ASN A 321 18.22 -1.91 -8.80
N ALA A 322 18.93 -2.64 -7.94
CA ALA A 322 19.97 -3.58 -8.36
C ALA A 322 19.42 -4.69 -9.28
N GLY A 323 18.25 -5.23 -8.95
CA GLY A 323 17.57 -6.23 -9.76
C GLY A 323 17.18 -5.71 -11.14
N TYR A 324 16.69 -4.47 -11.22
CA TYR A 324 16.33 -3.85 -12.50
C TYR A 324 17.56 -3.50 -13.35
N ASP A 325 18.63 -2.99 -12.76
CA ASP A 325 19.89 -2.69 -13.47
C ASP A 325 20.51 -3.97 -14.07
N LEU A 326 20.44 -5.07 -13.33
CA LEU A 326 20.83 -6.39 -13.83
C LEU A 326 19.97 -6.82 -15.02
N LEU A 327 18.64 -6.64 -14.94
CA LEU A 327 17.71 -6.96 -16.03
C LEU A 327 17.94 -6.09 -17.27
N GLN A 328 18.30 -4.82 -17.11
CA GLN A 328 18.66 -3.95 -18.24
C GLN A 328 19.96 -4.39 -18.91
N THR A 329 20.91 -4.89 -18.12
CA THR A 329 22.22 -5.34 -18.62
C THR A 329 22.11 -6.68 -19.36
N VAL A 330 21.22 -7.58 -18.90
CA VAL A 330 21.02 -8.91 -19.48
C VAL A 330 19.76 -8.94 -20.34
N LYS A 331 19.87 -8.64 -21.64
CA LYS A 331 18.72 -8.57 -22.59
C LYS A 331 17.80 -9.80 -22.58
N PHE A 332 18.33 -11.01 -22.36
CA PHE A 332 17.52 -12.23 -22.25
C PHE A 332 16.77 -12.34 -20.91
N GLY A 333 17.27 -11.70 -19.85
CA GLY A 333 16.65 -11.72 -18.52
C GLY A 333 15.26 -11.08 -18.50
N GLN A 334 15.04 -10.02 -19.29
CA GLN A 334 13.74 -9.37 -19.44
C GLN A 334 12.66 -10.29 -20.05
N MET A 335 13.07 -11.27 -20.87
CA MET A 335 12.13 -12.23 -21.48
C MET A 335 11.73 -13.35 -20.52
N VAL A 336 12.53 -13.61 -19.48
CA VAL A 336 12.35 -14.74 -18.55
C VAL A 336 11.73 -14.28 -17.22
N VAL A 337 12.01 -13.06 -16.79
CA VAL A 337 11.44 -12.49 -15.56
C VAL A 337 10.07 -11.90 -15.85
N LYS A 338 9.03 -12.50 -15.28
CA LYS A 338 7.67 -11.92 -15.26
C LYS A 338 7.64 -10.75 -14.27
N GLY A 339 6.89 -9.69 -14.58
CA GLY A 339 6.71 -8.55 -13.67
C GLY A 339 7.84 -7.50 -13.68
N VAL A 340 8.60 -7.37 -14.77
CA VAL A 340 9.63 -6.31 -14.93
C VAL A 340 9.08 -4.91 -14.63
N ASN A 341 7.85 -4.61 -15.07
CA ASN A 341 7.22 -3.32 -14.78
C ASN A 341 6.92 -3.13 -13.29
N GLN A 342 6.56 -4.19 -12.56
CA GLN A 342 6.37 -4.12 -11.10
C GLN A 342 7.71 -3.83 -10.41
N ILE A 343 8.79 -4.51 -10.81
CA ILE A 343 10.13 -4.24 -10.29
C ILE A 343 10.51 -2.77 -10.58
N LYS A 344 10.30 -2.30 -11.82
CA LYS A 344 10.54 -0.90 -12.24
C LYS A 344 9.79 0.10 -11.35
N ASP A 345 8.53 -0.18 -11.02
CA ASP A 345 7.66 0.65 -10.19
C ASP A 345 8.07 0.67 -8.70
N THR A 346 8.69 -0.43 -8.22
CA THR A 346 9.21 -0.55 -6.84
C THR A 346 10.66 -0.11 -6.67
N ARG A 347 11.28 0.49 -7.71
CA ARG A 347 12.59 1.13 -7.58
C ARG A 347 12.51 2.38 -6.68
N LEU A 348 13.54 2.59 -5.87
CA LEU A 348 13.75 3.87 -5.18
C LEU A 348 13.88 5.01 -6.20
N GLY A 349 13.27 6.17 -5.91
CA GLY A 349 13.16 7.29 -6.84
C GLY A 349 12.38 7.03 -8.14
N SER A 350 11.59 5.95 -8.26
CA SER A 350 10.73 5.76 -9.43
C SER A 350 9.65 6.85 -9.53
N PHE A 351 9.09 7.06 -10.72
CA PHE A 351 7.97 7.98 -10.89
C PHE A 351 6.77 7.59 -10.01
N HIS A 352 6.46 6.29 -9.95
CA HIS A 352 5.41 5.77 -9.08
C HIS A 352 5.68 6.08 -7.60
N HIS A 353 6.92 5.89 -7.17
CA HIS A 353 7.35 6.19 -5.80
C HIS A 353 7.17 7.68 -5.45
N THR A 354 7.75 8.58 -6.25
CA THR A 354 7.67 10.04 -6.01
C THR A 354 6.22 10.57 -6.07
N ARG A 355 5.38 10.03 -6.95
CA ARG A 355 3.95 10.37 -7.01
C ARG A 355 3.20 9.91 -5.76
N LYS A 356 3.58 8.76 -5.19
CA LYS A 356 2.92 8.17 -4.02
C LYS A 356 3.02 9.07 -2.79
N ILE A 357 4.19 9.64 -2.50
CA ILE A 357 4.35 10.54 -1.34
C ILE A 357 3.53 11.83 -1.50
N SER A 358 3.59 12.48 -2.65
CA SER A 358 2.80 13.70 -2.91
C SER A 358 1.29 13.44 -2.79
N ASN A 359 0.83 12.27 -3.26
CA ASN A 359 -0.56 11.84 -3.09
C ASN A 359 -0.90 11.62 -1.61
N LEU A 360 -0.08 10.89 -0.85
CA LEU A 360 -0.28 10.64 0.57
C LEU A 360 -0.40 11.94 1.38
N VAL A 361 0.49 12.91 1.13
CA VAL A 361 0.48 14.20 1.81
C VAL A 361 -0.73 15.05 1.42
N ARG A 362 -1.15 15.01 0.16
CA ARG A 362 -2.39 15.68 -0.27
C ARG A 362 -3.61 15.04 0.38
N GLU A 363 -3.64 13.71 0.41
CA GLU A 363 -4.74 12.91 0.98
C GLU A 363 -4.84 13.07 2.49
N SER A 364 -3.72 13.19 3.21
CA SER A 364 -3.73 13.36 4.67
C SER A 364 -4.38 14.68 5.13
N LYS A 365 -4.60 15.63 4.21
CA LYS A 365 -5.30 16.89 4.46
C LYS A 365 -6.79 16.82 4.13
N ILE A 366 -7.23 15.73 3.49
CA ILE A 366 -8.63 15.53 3.16
C ILE A 366 -9.37 15.04 4.42
N PRO A 367 -10.53 15.65 4.77
CA PRO A 367 -11.35 15.16 5.87
C PRO A 367 -11.70 13.68 5.71
N GLY A 368 -11.56 12.91 6.80
CA GLY A 368 -11.81 11.47 6.78
C GLY A 368 -10.71 10.65 6.10
N TYR A 369 -9.46 11.14 6.10
CA TYR A 369 -8.28 10.40 5.61
C TYR A 369 -8.32 8.93 6.04
N PRO A 370 -8.24 7.97 5.09
CA PRO A 370 -8.63 6.59 5.35
C PRO A 370 -7.58 5.77 6.10
N ILE A 371 -6.42 6.34 6.43
CA ILE A 371 -5.33 5.66 7.11
C ILE A 371 -5.02 6.37 8.43
N SER A 372 -5.31 5.72 9.54
CA SER A 372 -5.11 6.26 10.88
C SER A 372 -4.53 5.22 11.84
N LYS A 373 -4.17 5.63 13.05
CA LYS A 373 -3.69 4.70 14.10
C LYS A 373 -4.76 3.69 14.48
N GLU A 374 -6.02 4.06 14.37
CA GLU A 374 -7.19 3.26 14.73
C GLU A 374 -7.60 2.27 13.64
N ASN A 375 -6.85 2.18 12.54
CA ASN A 375 -7.10 1.17 11.50
C ASN A 375 -5.85 0.65 10.81
N THR A 376 -4.64 1.09 11.18
CA THR A 376 -3.41 0.70 10.47
C THR A 376 -2.28 0.36 11.44
N LEU A 377 -1.67 -0.79 11.23
CA LEU A 377 -0.47 -1.25 11.91
C LEU A 377 0.58 -1.69 10.89
N PHE A 378 1.82 -1.23 11.08
CA PHE A 378 2.97 -1.71 10.33
C PHE A 378 3.87 -2.55 11.23
N VAL A 379 4.25 -3.73 10.77
CA VAL A 379 5.34 -4.53 11.34
C VAL A 379 6.54 -4.41 10.42
N VAL A 380 7.69 -4.12 11.01
CA VAL A 380 8.94 -3.85 10.29
C VAL A 380 10.04 -4.72 10.85
N GLY A 381 10.78 -5.41 9.98
CA GLY A 381 11.95 -6.16 10.38
C GLY A 381 13.09 -5.22 10.77
N ALA A 382 13.55 -5.33 12.00
CA ALA A 382 14.52 -4.46 12.65
C ALA A 382 15.77 -5.24 13.10
N ASN A 383 16.31 -6.09 12.23
CA ASN A 383 17.55 -6.84 12.50
C ASN A 383 18.77 -5.92 12.28
N GLU A 384 19.04 -5.10 13.29
CA GLU A 384 20.16 -4.16 13.31
C GLU A 384 20.16 -3.21 12.08
N GLU A 385 21.32 -3.04 11.45
CA GLU A 385 21.55 -2.20 10.29
C GLU A 385 20.97 -2.77 8.99
N GLN A 386 20.67 -4.07 8.93
CA GLN A 386 20.21 -4.74 7.70
C GLN A 386 18.68 -4.75 7.53
N GLY A 387 17.93 -4.38 8.58
CA GLY A 387 16.47 -4.43 8.53
C GLY A 387 15.95 -5.84 8.30
N ASP A 388 14.94 -6.00 7.45
CA ASP A 388 14.39 -7.33 7.13
C ASP A 388 15.21 -8.10 6.07
N GLY A 389 16.23 -7.45 5.49
CA GLY A 389 17.12 -8.01 4.47
C GLY A 389 16.67 -7.82 3.02
N LEU A 390 15.46 -7.30 2.75
CA LEU A 390 15.00 -6.99 1.39
C LEU A 390 14.47 -5.56 1.26
N VAL A 391 13.68 -5.10 2.22
CA VAL A 391 13.06 -3.78 2.27
C VAL A 391 13.68 -3.00 3.42
N ASP A 392 14.23 -1.81 3.11
CA ASP A 392 14.74 -0.94 4.16
C ASP A 392 13.61 -0.54 5.13
N GLN A 393 13.95 -0.42 6.42
CA GLN A 393 13.00 -0.12 7.47
C GLN A 393 12.13 1.13 7.19
N PRO A 394 12.67 2.25 6.65
CA PRO A 394 11.85 3.43 6.33
C PRO A 394 10.89 3.20 5.17
N SER A 395 11.23 2.27 4.26
CA SER A 395 10.37 1.94 3.13
C SER A 395 9.21 1.00 3.51
N ALA A 396 9.25 0.45 4.74
CA ALA A 396 8.34 -0.58 5.23
C ALA A 396 6.95 -0.06 5.65
N HIS A 397 6.79 1.27 5.81
CA HIS A 397 5.60 1.90 6.38
C HIS A 397 5.35 3.31 5.78
N ILE A 398 4.23 3.96 6.14
CA ILE A 398 3.94 5.37 5.78
C ILE A 398 3.96 6.35 6.96
N SER A 399 4.32 5.88 8.16
CA SER A 399 4.24 6.67 9.38
C SER A 399 5.28 7.78 9.42
N GLY A 400 4.84 9.03 9.58
CA GLY A 400 5.70 10.15 9.99
C GLY A 400 6.83 10.53 9.03
N HIS A 401 6.74 10.19 7.74
CA HIS A 401 7.70 10.66 6.74
C HIS A 401 7.50 12.16 6.46
N GLY A 402 8.60 12.86 6.15
CA GLY A 402 8.59 14.28 5.82
C GLY A 402 8.63 14.54 4.31
N LEU A 403 7.87 15.52 3.84
CA LEU A 403 7.95 16.08 2.49
C LEU A 403 8.35 17.55 2.60
N VAL A 404 9.49 17.88 1.99
CA VAL A 404 10.05 19.23 1.89
C VAL A 404 9.92 19.69 0.44
N GLU A 405 9.23 20.80 0.22
CA GLU A 405 9.17 21.45 -1.10
C GLU A 405 10.04 22.71 -1.09
N LEU A 406 10.94 22.80 -2.07
CA LEU A 406 11.87 23.90 -2.28
C LEU A 406 11.61 24.50 -3.66
N ASN A 407 11.22 25.77 -3.72
CA ASN A 407 11.07 26.49 -4.98
C ASN A 407 12.27 27.42 -5.21
N ILE A 408 12.92 27.25 -6.36
CA ILE A 408 14.10 28.02 -6.73
C ILE A 408 13.72 28.90 -7.92
N GLU A 409 13.64 30.20 -7.68
CA GLU A 409 13.45 31.20 -8.72
C GLU A 409 14.80 31.67 -9.27
N GLN A 410 15.00 31.55 -10.58
CA GLN A 410 16.04 32.34 -11.24
C GLN A 410 15.52 33.77 -11.46
N LYS A 411 16.29 34.78 -11.03
CA LYS A 411 16.16 36.13 -11.57
C LYS A 411 17.10 36.25 -12.78
N PRO A 412 16.63 36.72 -13.96
CA PRO A 412 17.53 37.09 -15.03
C PRO A 412 18.46 38.20 -14.52
N ASN A 413 19.78 38.00 -14.62
CA ASN A 413 20.84 38.98 -14.29
C ASN A 413 21.20 39.23 -12.81
N ALA A 414 20.81 38.40 -11.84
CA ALA A 414 21.33 38.56 -10.48
C ALA A 414 22.67 37.81 -10.29
N GLN A 415 23.79 38.54 -10.32
CA GLN A 415 25.13 38.09 -9.87
C GLN A 415 25.21 37.84 -8.35
N LYS A 416 24.07 37.66 -7.66
CA LYS A 416 23.98 37.41 -6.22
C LYS A 416 22.87 36.40 -5.93
N SER A 417 23.29 35.25 -5.40
CA SER A 417 22.58 34.30 -4.53
C SER A 417 21.06 34.36 -4.62
N SER A 418 20.48 33.50 -5.46
CA SER A 418 19.07 33.12 -5.32
C SER A 418 18.90 32.35 -4.02
N GLU A 419 18.53 33.04 -2.93
CA GLU A 419 18.05 32.35 -1.73
C GLU A 419 16.82 31.49 -2.10
N PRO A 420 16.75 30.22 -1.68
CA PRO A 420 15.57 29.39 -1.93
C PRO A 420 14.36 30.05 -1.28
N ILE A 421 13.36 30.39 -2.09
CA ILE A 421 12.15 31.05 -1.59
C ILE A 421 11.12 29.95 -1.33
N MET A 422 10.79 29.79 -0.05
CA MET A 422 9.79 28.87 0.49
C MET A 422 10.29 27.43 0.65
N VAL A 423 10.60 27.10 1.91
CA VAL A 423 10.71 25.72 2.41
C VAL A 423 9.36 25.38 3.02
N LYS A 424 8.59 24.50 2.39
CA LYS A 424 7.39 23.93 3.01
C LYS A 424 7.72 22.52 3.47
N MET A 425 7.70 22.27 4.78
CA MET A 425 7.81 20.92 5.32
C MET A 425 6.44 20.43 5.79
N GLU A 426 6.02 19.30 5.27
CA GLU A 426 4.79 18.60 5.65
C GLU A 426 5.16 17.21 6.15
N VAL A 427 4.48 16.72 7.18
CA VAL A 427 4.77 15.41 7.76
C VAL A 427 3.51 14.55 7.66
N LEU A 428 3.66 13.32 7.18
CA LEU A 428 2.56 12.35 7.18
C LEU A 428 2.12 12.07 8.62
N PRO A 429 0.82 11.82 8.85
CA PRO A 429 0.34 11.44 10.18
C PRO A 429 1.12 10.23 10.72
N GLU A 430 1.31 10.15 12.02
CA GLU A 430 1.90 8.95 12.64
C GLU A 430 0.86 7.82 12.69
N GLN A 431 1.29 6.60 12.36
CA GLN A 431 0.58 5.33 12.56
C GLN A 431 1.37 4.47 13.58
N TYR A 432 0.82 3.31 13.94
CA TYR A 432 1.59 2.35 14.71
C TYR A 432 2.62 1.63 13.83
N VAL A 433 3.87 1.64 14.28
CA VAL A 433 4.97 0.91 13.67
C VAL A 433 5.61 0.04 14.75
N VAL A 434 5.63 -1.26 14.51
CA VAL A 434 6.15 -2.29 15.42
C VAL A 434 7.45 -2.84 14.84
N PRO A 435 8.60 -2.44 15.39
CA PRO A 435 9.88 -3.06 15.02
C PRO A 435 10.00 -4.44 15.66
N LEU A 436 10.35 -5.46 14.89
CA LEU A 436 10.59 -6.82 15.38
C LEU A 436 11.85 -7.42 14.74
N GLU A 437 12.51 -8.34 15.44
CA GLU A 437 13.62 -9.13 14.90
C GLU A 437 13.11 -10.25 13.99
N VAL A 438 12.61 -9.86 12.81
CA VAL A 438 12.06 -10.74 11.78
C VAL A 438 12.69 -10.42 10.42
N HIS A 439 12.92 -11.42 9.61
CA HIS A 439 13.43 -11.23 8.24
C HIS A 439 12.29 -11.05 7.24
N HIS A 440 12.59 -10.70 5.99
CA HIS A 440 11.59 -10.63 4.93
C HIS A 440 11.02 -12.03 4.66
N PHE A 441 11.90 -13.01 4.46
CA PHE A 441 11.58 -14.43 4.33
C PHE A 441 12.17 -15.25 5.48
N PRO A 442 11.63 -16.43 5.81
CA PRO A 442 12.22 -17.33 6.80
C PRO A 442 13.66 -17.72 6.42
N VAL A 443 14.58 -17.67 7.38
CA VAL A 443 16.00 -17.99 7.17
C VAL A 443 16.43 -19.12 8.09
N LYS A 444 16.99 -20.20 7.53
CA LYS A 444 17.61 -21.26 8.36
C LYS A 444 19.02 -20.86 8.77
N THR A 445 19.34 -21.00 10.06
CA THR A 445 20.70 -20.77 10.56
C THR A 445 21.59 -22.01 10.39
N PHE A 446 22.91 -21.79 10.45
CA PHE A 446 23.95 -22.84 10.47
C PHE A 446 23.79 -23.91 9.38
N TRP A 447 23.69 -23.50 8.11
CA TRP A 447 23.54 -24.41 6.96
C TRP A 447 22.32 -25.34 7.04
N GLY A 448 21.27 -24.92 7.73
CA GLY A 448 20.02 -25.68 7.85
C GLY A 448 19.86 -26.51 9.14
N LEU A 449 20.85 -26.46 10.04
CA LEU A 449 20.88 -27.26 11.27
C LEU A 449 20.44 -26.48 12.52
N GLY A 450 20.37 -25.15 12.46
CA GLY A 450 19.91 -24.32 13.58
C GLY A 450 18.44 -23.90 13.49
N PRO A 451 17.97 -23.09 14.45
CA PRO A 451 16.61 -22.56 14.42
C PRO A 451 16.37 -21.73 13.15
N THR A 452 15.15 -21.81 12.63
CA THR A 452 14.68 -20.94 11.56
C THR A 452 14.35 -19.58 12.15
N HIS A 453 14.99 -18.51 11.68
CA HIS A 453 14.53 -17.16 11.98
C HIS A 453 13.24 -16.89 11.21
N PRO A 454 12.21 -16.37 11.88
CA PRO A 454 10.92 -16.12 11.26
C PRO A 454 11.00 -15.05 10.17
N GLY A 455 10.20 -15.24 9.11
CA GLY A 455 9.89 -14.19 8.15
C GLY A 455 8.70 -13.37 8.65
N SER A 456 8.67 -12.06 8.39
CA SER A 456 7.69 -11.12 8.97
C SER A 456 6.24 -11.47 8.68
N ALA A 457 5.97 -12.11 7.53
CA ALA A 457 4.65 -12.59 7.14
C ALA A 457 4.45 -14.09 7.32
N TYR A 458 5.51 -14.88 7.46
CA TYR A 458 5.44 -16.34 7.50
C TYR A 458 5.06 -16.81 8.91
N MET A 459 3.77 -17.03 9.14
CA MET A 459 3.26 -17.31 10.48
C MET A 459 3.41 -18.77 10.86
N GLU A 460 3.85 -18.99 12.09
CA GLU A 460 3.82 -20.28 12.78
C GLU A 460 3.28 -20.03 14.20
N PRO A 461 2.77 -21.05 14.91
CA PRO A 461 2.36 -20.90 16.30
C PRO A 461 3.46 -20.26 17.15
N GLY A 462 3.11 -19.19 17.89
CA GLY A 462 4.05 -18.44 18.72
C GLY A 462 4.88 -17.36 18.00
N HIS A 463 4.66 -17.13 16.70
CA HIS A 463 5.32 -16.08 15.94
C HIS A 463 5.09 -14.69 16.57
N PRO A 464 6.12 -13.83 16.72
CA PRO A 464 6.04 -12.58 17.49
C PRO A 464 5.02 -11.58 16.93
N VAL A 465 4.73 -11.63 15.63
CA VAL A 465 3.70 -10.77 15.01
C VAL A 465 2.29 -11.05 15.55
N LEU A 466 2.01 -12.29 15.97
CA LEU A 466 0.69 -12.68 16.49
C LEU A 466 0.33 -11.93 17.78
N ASP A 467 1.35 -11.51 18.57
CA ASP A 467 1.15 -10.74 19.80
C ASP A 467 0.49 -9.38 19.55
N TYR A 468 0.67 -8.82 18.34
CA TYR A 468 0.12 -7.53 17.92
C TYR A 468 -1.11 -7.68 17.01
N LEU A 469 -1.20 -8.78 16.26
CA LEU A 469 -2.35 -9.07 15.41
C LEU A 469 -3.64 -9.13 16.23
N ILE A 470 -3.66 -9.89 17.32
CA ILE A 470 -4.85 -10.08 18.15
C ILE A 470 -5.46 -8.76 18.65
N PRO A 471 -4.74 -7.92 19.43
CA PRO A 471 -5.32 -6.65 19.90
C PRO A 471 -5.71 -5.73 18.74
N PHE A 472 -5.00 -5.77 17.61
CA PHE A 472 -5.38 -5.01 16.42
C PHE A 472 -6.69 -5.49 15.79
N MET A 473 -6.87 -6.80 15.59
CA MET A 473 -8.11 -7.37 15.04
C MET A 473 -9.34 -7.01 15.86
N TYR A 474 -9.11 -6.80 17.14
CA TYR A 474 -10.11 -6.54 18.16
C TYR A 474 -10.20 -5.09 18.60
N LYS A 475 -9.46 -4.19 17.92
CA LYS A 475 -9.47 -2.75 18.16
C LYS A 475 -9.10 -2.37 19.60
N ASP A 476 -8.33 -3.20 20.30
CA ASP A 476 -7.75 -2.88 21.60
C ASP A 476 -6.46 -2.07 21.42
N PHE A 477 -6.63 -0.84 20.94
CA PHE A 477 -5.51 0.07 20.66
C PHE A 477 -4.76 0.48 21.92
N LYS A 478 -5.38 0.41 23.10
CA LYS A 478 -4.71 0.69 24.38
C LYS A 478 -3.71 -0.41 24.73
N GLN A 479 -4.11 -1.68 24.58
CA GLN A 479 -3.18 -2.79 24.74
C GLN A 479 -2.06 -2.72 23.70
N LEU A 480 -2.40 -2.40 22.46
CA LEU A 480 -1.43 -2.26 21.37
C LEU A 480 -0.39 -1.15 21.66
N GLU A 481 -0.84 0.04 22.06
CA GLU A 481 0.04 1.15 22.48
C GLU A 481 0.99 0.72 23.60
N LYS A 482 0.45 0.04 24.62
CA LYS A 482 1.24 -0.47 25.74
C LYS A 482 2.33 -1.43 25.25
N GLN A 483 1.96 -2.45 24.46
CA GLN A 483 2.90 -3.43 23.91
C GLN A 483 3.97 -2.79 23.03
N ILE A 484 3.62 -1.76 22.26
CA ILE A 484 4.59 -1.01 21.43
C ILE A 484 5.52 -0.19 22.31
N SER A 485 5.00 0.45 23.36
CA SER A 485 5.79 1.28 24.27
C SER A 485 6.79 0.48 25.10
N GLU A 486 6.46 -0.77 25.43
CA GLU A 486 7.26 -1.74 26.17
C GLU A 486 8.21 -2.56 25.27
N ASN A 487 8.24 -2.30 23.96
CA ASN A 487 9.14 -2.98 23.03
C ASN A 487 10.54 -2.34 23.08
N ASP A 488 11.55 -3.16 23.37
CA ASP A 488 12.95 -2.76 23.46
C ASP A 488 13.67 -2.76 22.09
N ILE A 489 12.99 -3.20 21.03
CA ILE A 489 13.51 -3.19 19.66
C ILE A 489 13.20 -1.83 19.03
N TYR A 490 14.18 -1.26 18.31
CA TYR A 490 14.03 0.04 17.63
C TYR A 490 14.45 -0.05 16.17
N LEU A 491 13.83 0.82 15.35
CA LEU A 491 14.31 1.08 14.00
C LEU A 491 15.63 1.85 14.07
N ARG A 492 16.48 1.64 13.06
CA ARG A 492 17.83 2.21 12.97
C ARG A 492 18.10 2.90 11.64
N GLN A 493 17.48 2.44 10.56
CA GLN A 493 17.72 3.02 9.23
C GLN A 493 16.90 4.30 9.04
N PHE A 494 17.39 5.21 8.20
CA PHE A 494 16.67 6.40 7.71
C PHE A 494 17.02 6.62 6.24
N MET A 495 16.25 7.47 5.57
CA MET A 495 16.46 7.78 4.16
C MET A 495 16.21 9.24 3.83
N PHE A 496 16.99 9.77 2.89
CA PHE A 496 16.72 11.05 2.22
C PHE A 496 16.53 10.82 0.74
N GLU A 497 15.51 11.44 0.15
CA GLU A 497 15.24 11.38 -1.28
C GLU A 497 15.13 12.78 -1.87
N PHE A 498 16.10 13.20 -2.68
CA PHE A 498 16.15 14.51 -3.34
C PHE A 498 15.70 14.37 -4.79
N THR A 499 14.54 14.91 -5.15
CA THR A 499 13.96 14.84 -6.50
C THR A 499 13.92 16.22 -7.15
N PHE A 500 14.45 16.32 -8.37
CA PHE A 500 14.53 17.57 -9.12
C PHE A 500 13.44 17.64 -10.19
N ARG A 501 12.58 18.66 -10.10
CA ARG A 501 11.49 18.89 -11.04
C ARG A 501 11.76 20.17 -11.83
N HIS A 502 11.83 20.04 -13.16
CA HIS A 502 11.71 21.20 -14.05
C HIS A 502 10.23 21.54 -14.20
N ILE A 503 9.82 22.71 -13.72
CA ILE A 503 8.47 23.23 -13.98
C ILE A 503 8.54 23.94 -15.33
N THR A 504 8.11 23.27 -16.40
CA THR A 504 7.80 23.95 -17.68
C THR A 504 6.47 24.69 -17.52
N ALA A 505 6.45 25.98 -17.84
CA ALA A 505 5.24 26.80 -17.82
C ALA A 505 4.22 26.25 -18.82
N GLY A 506 3.25 25.51 -18.28
CA GLY A 506 2.21 24.80 -19.02
C GLY A 506 1.77 23.62 -18.18
N ALA A 507 0.46 23.48 -17.95
CA ALA A 507 -0.12 22.35 -17.24
C ALA A 507 0.00 21.06 -18.09
N GLU A 508 1.23 20.64 -18.38
CA GLU A 508 1.47 19.28 -18.85
C GLU A 508 1.11 18.36 -17.68
N THR A 509 0.16 17.47 -17.92
CA THR A 509 -0.18 16.44 -16.94
C THR A 509 1.08 15.58 -16.70
N GLU A 510 1.28 15.09 -15.47
CA GLU A 510 2.46 14.27 -15.13
C GLU A 510 2.61 13.03 -16.04
N GLN A 511 1.51 12.58 -16.65
CA GLN A 511 1.44 11.51 -17.64
C GLN A 511 2.05 11.93 -18.99
N GLN A 512 1.83 13.16 -19.44
CA GLN A 512 2.48 13.73 -20.62
C GLN A 512 3.98 13.93 -20.40
N ILE A 513 4.41 14.25 -19.18
CA ILE A 513 5.85 14.32 -18.82
C ILE A 513 6.49 12.91 -18.91
N ALA A 514 5.79 11.87 -18.46
CA ALA A 514 6.25 10.49 -18.56
C ALA A 514 6.32 9.99 -20.02
N GLU A 515 5.28 10.24 -20.82
CA GLU A 515 5.24 9.89 -22.26
C GLU A 515 6.29 10.64 -23.09
N ARG A 516 6.54 11.92 -22.77
CA ARG A 516 7.57 12.73 -23.42
C ARG A 516 8.99 12.28 -23.02
N ARG A 517 9.17 11.78 -21.80
CA ARG A 517 10.43 11.15 -21.36
C ARG A 517 10.67 9.80 -22.04
N GLU A 518 9.63 9.01 -22.29
CA GLU A 518 9.75 7.78 -23.10
C GLU A 518 10.12 8.06 -24.56
N SER A 519 9.64 9.17 -25.15
CA SER A 519 10.07 9.57 -26.51
C SER A 519 11.50 10.13 -26.55
N LEU A 520 11.94 10.82 -25.48
CA LEU A 520 13.32 11.32 -25.33
C LEU A 520 14.34 10.20 -24.98
N LEU A 521 13.91 9.06 -24.46
CA LEU A 521 14.77 7.89 -24.26
C LEU A 521 15.23 7.26 -25.59
N GLY A 522 14.58 7.60 -26.72
CA GLY A 522 15.04 7.29 -28.07
C GLY A 522 15.99 8.34 -28.68
N GLY A 523 16.22 9.48 -28.03
CA GLY A 523 17.02 10.58 -28.56
C GLY A 523 17.54 11.49 -27.46
N LEU A 524 18.82 11.36 -27.13
CA LEU A 524 19.66 12.32 -26.41
C LEU A 524 18.92 13.10 -25.30
N LEU A 525 18.79 12.48 -24.12
CA LEU A 525 18.69 13.23 -22.86
C LEU A 525 19.69 14.40 -22.92
N PRO A 526 19.26 15.66 -22.73
CA PRO A 526 20.18 16.79 -22.76
C PRO A 526 21.32 16.51 -21.79
N THR A 527 22.55 16.59 -22.28
CA THR A 527 23.81 16.36 -21.55
C THR A 527 23.95 17.19 -20.28
N PHE A 528 23.04 18.14 -20.03
CA PHE A 528 22.94 19.02 -18.87
C PHE A 528 22.59 18.32 -17.55
N ILE A 529 22.04 17.10 -17.59
CA ILE A 529 21.41 16.46 -16.42
C ILE A 529 22.33 15.44 -15.71
N LYS A 530 23.51 15.16 -16.26
CA LYS A 530 24.53 14.26 -15.66
C LYS A 530 25.29 14.84 -14.45
N GLU A 531 24.94 16.03 -13.98
CA GLU A 531 25.70 16.77 -12.96
C GLU A 531 24.84 17.20 -11.77
N LEU A 532 23.97 16.32 -11.29
CA LEU A 532 23.36 16.45 -9.97
C LEU A 532 24.25 15.77 -8.93
N ASP A 533 24.65 16.49 -7.89
CA ASP A 533 25.47 15.97 -6.79
C ASP A 533 24.90 16.43 -5.44
N VAL A 534 24.67 15.48 -4.54
CA VAL A 534 24.24 15.74 -3.16
C VAL A 534 25.35 15.30 -2.21
N ARG A 535 25.96 16.28 -1.55
CA ARG A 535 27.02 16.07 -0.57
C ARG A 535 26.49 16.24 0.83
N ILE A 536 27.00 15.42 1.74
CA ILE A 536 26.79 15.58 3.18
C ILE A 536 27.94 16.45 3.65
N GLU A 537 27.65 17.66 4.11
CA GLU A 537 28.66 18.61 4.60
C GLU A 537 28.96 18.37 6.08
N ASN A 538 27.93 17.98 6.85
CA ASN A 538 28.06 17.65 8.27
C ASN A 538 27.31 16.35 8.59
N LYS A 539 28.06 15.33 9.01
CA LYS A 539 27.53 14.02 9.41
C LYS A 539 27.80 13.78 10.89
N PRO A 540 26.77 13.61 11.73
CA PRO A 540 26.93 13.19 13.12
C PRO A 540 27.75 11.88 13.24
N ILE A 541 28.57 11.77 14.30
CA ILE A 541 29.54 10.66 14.48
C ILE A 541 28.84 9.29 14.60
N ASN A 542 27.65 9.29 15.19
CA ASN A 542 26.79 8.13 15.41
C ASN A 542 25.99 7.70 14.18
N ILE A 543 26.18 8.34 13.02
CA ILE A 543 25.52 7.98 11.77
C ILE A 543 26.48 7.25 10.83
N ASP A 544 26.03 6.14 10.27
CA ASP A 544 26.66 5.50 9.13
C ASP A 544 25.86 5.68 7.83
N ILE A 545 26.57 5.80 6.72
CA ILE A 545 25.94 5.94 5.40
C ILE A 545 26.12 4.63 4.67
N GLN A 546 25.02 3.90 4.55
CA GLN A 546 24.98 2.55 4.00
C GLN A 546 24.97 2.56 2.47
N GLY A 547 24.38 3.60 1.85
CA GLY A 547 24.30 3.67 0.40
C GLY A 547 23.89 5.04 -0.14
N LYS A 548 24.27 5.29 -1.40
CA LYS A 548 23.83 6.44 -2.19
C LYS A 548 23.46 5.97 -3.60
N PHE A 549 22.32 6.40 -4.10
CA PHE A 549 21.77 5.97 -5.39
C PHE A 549 21.32 7.17 -6.19
N PHE A 550 21.59 7.20 -7.49
CA PHE A 550 21.06 8.21 -8.40
C PHE A 550 20.19 7.56 -9.47
N ASN A 551 18.91 7.94 -9.50
CA ASN A 551 17.95 7.50 -10.50
C ASN A 551 17.82 8.58 -11.59
N ALA A 552 18.43 8.32 -12.74
CA ALA A 552 18.44 9.24 -13.87
C ALA A 552 17.07 9.39 -14.55
N ASP A 553 16.15 8.43 -14.42
CA ASP A 553 14.83 8.47 -15.06
C ASP A 553 13.96 9.62 -14.50
N ASN A 554 14.18 9.99 -13.23
CA ASN A 554 13.41 11.02 -12.54
C ASN A 554 14.23 12.07 -11.80
N LEU A 555 15.55 12.05 -11.98
CA LEU A 555 16.49 12.99 -11.34
C LEU A 555 16.37 12.96 -9.83
N THR A 556 16.43 11.74 -9.30
CA THR A 556 16.26 11.49 -7.88
C THR A 556 17.55 10.95 -7.29
N TYR A 557 18.06 11.61 -6.25
CA TYR A 557 19.22 11.16 -5.49
C TYR A 557 18.76 10.65 -4.12
N VAL A 558 19.12 9.42 -3.79
CA VAL A 558 18.71 8.75 -2.55
C VAL A 558 19.93 8.49 -1.68
N ILE A 559 19.81 8.76 -0.39
CA ILE A 559 20.82 8.45 0.63
C ILE A 559 20.15 7.57 1.68
N VAL A 560 20.75 6.41 1.95
CA VAL A 560 20.32 5.49 3.02
C VAL A 560 21.41 5.48 4.09
N GLY A 561 21.00 5.65 5.34
CA GLY A 561 21.91 5.62 6.48
C GLY A 561 21.29 4.93 7.69
N SER A 562 22.11 4.72 8.71
CA SER A 562 21.72 4.06 9.95
C SER A 562 22.35 4.74 11.18
N TYR A 563 21.72 4.57 12.34
CA TYR A 563 22.33 4.90 13.63
C TYR A 563 23.22 3.74 14.10
N LYS A 564 24.48 4.05 14.45
CA LYS A 564 25.47 3.09 14.97
C LYS A 564 25.09 2.59 16.36
N GLU A 565 25.51 1.37 16.66
CA GLU A 565 25.16 0.64 17.89
C GLU A 565 25.78 1.19 19.20
N SER A 566 26.82 2.03 19.14
CA SER A 566 27.65 2.30 20.31
C SER A 566 27.21 3.49 21.19
N ILE A 567 26.79 3.13 22.42
CA ILE A 567 26.75 3.88 23.69
C ILE A 567 25.66 4.96 23.77
N PHE A 568 24.66 4.72 24.61
CA PHE A 568 23.46 5.56 24.89
C PHE A 568 22.26 5.37 23.94
N PHE A 569 21.71 4.16 23.89
CA PHE A 569 20.26 3.97 23.65
C PHE A 569 19.54 3.65 24.98
N GLU A 570 19.89 4.36 26.06
CA GLU A 570 18.97 4.42 27.22
C GLU A 570 17.74 5.30 26.87
N ASP A 571 17.88 6.17 25.87
CA ASP A 571 16.81 6.99 25.31
C ASP A 571 16.58 6.65 23.82
N LYS A 572 15.31 6.65 23.39
CA LYS A 572 14.89 6.41 22.00
C LYS A 572 15.65 7.38 21.07
N PRO A 573 16.07 6.96 19.85
CA PRO A 573 16.83 7.82 18.93
C PRO A 573 16.14 9.17 18.75
N GLU A 574 16.76 10.22 19.29
CA GLU A 574 16.29 11.60 19.13
C GLU A 574 16.48 12.05 17.67
N GLU A 575 15.66 13.01 17.28
CA GLU A 575 15.81 13.68 15.99
C GLU A 575 17.10 14.49 15.98
N ILE A 576 17.95 14.27 14.97
CA ILE A 576 19.22 15.00 14.81
C ILE A 576 19.24 15.72 13.46
N SER A 577 20.05 16.78 13.33
CA SER A 577 20.17 17.52 12.07
C SER A 577 21.35 17.03 11.22
N MET A 578 21.18 17.00 9.91
CA MET A 578 22.25 16.79 8.93
C MET A 578 22.26 17.90 7.89
N ASP A 579 23.46 18.33 7.51
CA ASP A 579 23.65 19.40 6.53
C ASP A 579 24.01 18.82 5.16
N PHE A 580 23.30 19.28 4.14
CA PHE A 580 23.45 18.85 2.76
C PHE A 580 23.84 20.04 1.88
N ALA A 581 24.82 19.84 1.00
CA ALA A 581 25.07 20.72 -0.13
C ALA A 581 24.59 20.04 -1.41
N ILE A 582 23.62 20.68 -2.04
CA ILE A 582 22.99 20.20 -3.26
C ILE A 582 23.52 21.04 -4.42
N ARG A 583 24.10 20.39 -5.43
CA ARG A 583 24.68 21.05 -6.59
C ARG A 583 23.99 20.54 -7.86
N ALA A 584 23.48 21.49 -8.64
CA ALA A 584 22.96 21.25 -9.98
C ALA A 584 23.63 22.23 -10.95
N ARG A 585 24.03 21.75 -12.13
CA ARG A 585 24.69 22.57 -13.14
C ARG A 585 23.85 23.79 -13.52
N GLY A 586 24.44 24.98 -13.43
CA GLY A 586 23.77 26.25 -13.76
C GLY A 586 22.96 26.87 -12.63
N TYR A 587 23.03 26.30 -11.42
CA TYR A 587 22.40 26.82 -10.21
C TYR A 587 23.45 26.97 -9.10
N ASP A 588 23.25 27.95 -8.22
CA ASP A 588 24.06 28.07 -7.01
C ASP A 588 23.85 26.86 -6.09
N PRO A 589 24.89 26.40 -5.36
CA PRO A 589 24.73 25.31 -4.39
C PRO A 589 23.68 25.67 -3.34
N ILE A 590 22.74 24.76 -3.11
CA ILE A 590 21.74 24.91 -2.06
C ILE A 590 22.28 24.24 -0.81
N LEU A 591 22.37 24.98 0.28
CA LEU A 591 22.68 24.43 1.59
C LEU A 591 21.36 24.18 2.33
N LEU A 592 21.18 22.97 2.83
CA LEU A 592 19.94 22.54 3.46
C LEU A 592 20.25 21.71 4.71
N THR A 593 19.69 22.11 5.83
CA THR A 593 19.71 21.32 7.07
C THR A 593 18.39 20.56 7.16
N LEU A 594 18.45 19.23 7.28
CA LEU A 594 17.27 18.38 7.38
C LEU A 594 17.29 17.56 8.67
N PRO A 595 16.11 17.28 9.26
CA PRO A 595 15.99 16.36 10.37
C PRO A 595 16.21 14.92 9.91
N VAL A 596 16.91 14.15 10.73
CA VAL A 596 17.17 12.72 10.60
C VAL A 596 16.43 12.03 11.73
N ARG A 597 15.65 11.01 11.39
CA ARG A 597 14.91 10.23 12.37
C ARG A 597 14.86 8.77 11.95
N ALA A 598 15.13 7.87 12.90
CA ALA A 598 15.09 6.44 12.62
C ALA A 598 13.71 5.99 12.13
N GLY A 599 13.70 5.09 11.16
CA GLY A 599 12.52 4.62 10.44
C GLY A 599 11.90 5.63 9.49
N LYS A 600 12.43 6.86 9.34
CA LYS A 600 11.78 7.89 8.52
C LYS A 600 12.50 8.14 7.20
N ILE A 601 11.73 8.68 6.26
CA ILE A 601 12.19 9.17 4.97
C ILE A 601 11.90 10.66 4.94
N VAL A 602 12.87 11.47 4.53
CA VAL A 602 12.63 12.88 4.17
C VAL A 602 12.75 13.02 2.67
N PHE A 603 11.61 13.27 2.04
CA PHE A 603 11.47 13.55 0.61
C PHE A 603 11.68 15.05 0.38
N VAL A 604 12.59 15.41 -0.52
CA VAL A 604 12.93 16.79 -0.84
C VAL A 604 12.66 17.02 -2.32
N ASN A 605 11.55 17.71 -2.63
CA ASN A 605 11.21 18.12 -3.98
C ASN A 605 11.80 19.50 -4.27
N ILE A 606 12.68 19.57 -5.26
CA ILE A 606 13.35 20.80 -5.68
C ILE A 606 12.78 21.22 -7.03
N ASN A 607 11.98 22.28 -6.98
CA ASN A 607 11.27 22.84 -8.13
C ASN A 607 12.09 24.00 -8.69
N LEU A 608 12.54 23.86 -9.94
CA LEU A 608 13.30 24.88 -10.65
C LEU A 608 12.34 25.71 -11.51
N ASN A 609 12.03 26.93 -11.08
CA ASN A 609 11.21 27.88 -11.86
C ASN A 609 12.10 28.61 -12.86
N LYS A 610 11.78 28.47 -14.15
CA LYS A 610 12.25 29.43 -15.17
C LYS A 610 11.37 30.66 -15.03
N SER A 611 11.93 31.82 -14.67
CA SER A 611 11.24 33.08 -14.88
C SER A 611 10.98 33.23 -16.38
N ASN A 612 9.72 33.39 -16.80
CA ASN A 612 9.41 33.80 -18.17
C ASN A 612 10.09 35.13 -18.44
N GLY A 613 11.20 35.09 -19.17
CA GLY A 613 11.93 36.26 -19.63
C GLY A 613 11.35 36.89 -20.89
N ASP A 614 10.26 36.36 -21.45
CA ASP A 614 9.75 36.76 -22.77
C ASP A 614 8.27 37.21 -22.79
N ASP A 615 7.69 37.63 -21.64
CA ASP A 615 6.35 38.26 -21.60
C ASP A 615 6.39 39.79 -21.38
N LEU A 616 7.47 40.47 -21.78
CA LEU A 616 7.52 41.94 -21.87
C LEU A 616 8.41 42.40 -23.04
N GLN A 617 7.91 42.28 -24.28
CA GLN A 617 7.73 43.37 -25.27
C GLN A 617 7.29 42.85 -26.63
#